data_AF-A0A3P7IFU0-F1
#
_entry.id   AF-A0A3P7IFU0-F1
#
_cell.length_a   1.000
_cell.length_b   1.000
_cell.length_c   1.000
_cell.angle_alpha   90.00
_cell.angle_beta   90.00
_cell.angle_gamma   90.00
#
_symmetry.space_group_name_H-M   'P 1'
#
loop_
_entity.id
_entity.type
_entity.pdbx_description
1 polymer ?
#
loop_
_entity_poly.entity_id
_entity_poly.type
_entity_poly.pdbx_seq_one_letter_code
_entity_poly.pdbx_strand_id
1 'polypeptide(L)'
;MFRPVSAYAMFFKERQMVVKKSFPEATFGDISRIVAGEWDSLGKEEKAAYKRRTDHLRKMQIELAVKGRVERICKNVTEGMNEAKFEETQMKRCASALVDRQVCKNKFHSLKM
;
A
#
# COMPACT_ATOMS: atom_id res chain seq x y z
N MET A 1 3.35 -12.49 3.54
CA MET A 1 4.32 -11.64 4.25
C MET A 1 5.67 -11.77 3.54
N PHE A 2 6.11 -10.74 2.82
CA PHE A 2 7.42 -10.79 2.15
C PHE A 2 8.51 -10.83 3.21
N ARG A 3 9.28 -11.92 3.26
CA ARG A 3 10.48 -11.95 4.09
C ARG A 3 11.58 -11.17 3.37
N PRO A 4 12.25 -10.23 4.05
CA PRO A 4 13.35 -9.49 3.45
C PRO A 4 14.44 -10.47 3.04
N VAL A 5 14.80 -10.44 1.76
CA VAL A 5 15.90 -11.24 1.21
C VAL A 5 17.20 -10.60 1.70
N SER A 6 18.15 -11.39 2.21
CA SER A 6 19.48 -10.88 2.58
C SER A 6 20.36 -10.67 1.34
N ALA A 7 21.46 -9.92 1.47
CA ALA A 7 22.39 -9.69 0.36
C ALA A 7 22.89 -11.01 -0.27
N TYR A 8 23.25 -11.98 0.57
CA TYR A 8 23.63 -13.32 0.11
C TYR A 8 22.46 -14.05 -0.58
N ALA A 9 21.24 -13.98 -0.05
CA ALA A 9 20.10 -14.65 -0.67
C ALA A 9 19.70 -14.03 -2.02
N MET A 10 19.92 -12.73 -2.21
CA MET A 10 19.74 -12.06 -3.50
C MET A 10 20.78 -12.55 -4.51
N PHE A 11 22.05 -12.56 -4.11
CA PHE A 11 23.15 -13.10 -4.92
C PHE A 11 22.91 -14.58 -5.27
N PHE A 12 22.50 -15.38 -4.29
CA PHE A 12 22.24 -16.80 -4.48
C PHE A 12 21.19 -17.05 -5.55
N LYS A 13 20.07 -16.34 -5.52
CA LYS A 13 19.03 -16.48 -6.55
C LYS A 13 19.53 -16.14 -7.95
N GLU A 14 20.32 -15.08 -8.06
CA GLU A 14 20.88 -14.65 -9.33
C GLU A 14 21.85 -15.70 -9.90
N ARG A 15 22.78 -16.18 -9.07
CA ARG A 15 23.79 -17.17 -9.48
C ARG A 15 23.22 -18.56 -9.67
N GLN A 16 22.23 -18.96 -8.87
CA GLN A 16 21.56 -20.26 -9.00
C GLN A 16 21.00 -20.45 -10.41
N MET A 17 20.39 -19.41 -11.01
CA MET A 17 19.88 -19.50 -12.40
C MET A 17 21.01 -19.65 -13.42
N VAL A 18 22.13 -18.97 -13.22
CA VAL A 18 23.31 -19.05 -14.09
C VAL A 18 23.93 -20.44 -14.02
N VAL A 19 24.23 -20.93 -12.81
CA VAL A 19 24.85 -22.23 -12.59
C VAL A 19 23.94 -23.37 -13.08
N LYS A 20 22.63 -23.30 -12.80
CA LYS A 20 21.68 -24.30 -13.30
C LYS A 20 21.57 -24.30 -14.84
N LYS A 21 21.72 -23.15 -15.49
CA LYS A 21 21.75 -23.07 -16.96
C LYS A 21 23.02 -23.67 -17.54
N SER A 22 24.16 -23.46 -16.88
CA SER A 22 25.44 -24.04 -17.29
C SER A 22 25.55 -25.53 -16.98
N PHE A 23 24.97 -25.98 -15.88
CA PHE A 23 25.00 -27.36 -15.40
C PHE A 23 23.58 -27.84 -15.11
N PRO A 24 22.83 -28.25 -16.15
CA PRO A 24 21.44 -28.68 -15.99
C PRO A 24 21.29 -29.95 -15.12
N GLU A 25 22.31 -30.81 -15.10
CA GLU A 25 22.38 -32.04 -14.31
C GLU A 25 22.87 -31.82 -12.87
N ALA A 26 23.34 -30.62 -12.53
CA ALA A 26 23.88 -30.36 -11.19
C ALA A 26 22.77 -30.36 -10.14
N THR A 27 23.03 -31.01 -9.01
CA THR A 27 22.08 -31.04 -7.90
C THR A 27 22.05 -29.69 -7.18
N PHE A 28 20.99 -29.44 -6.41
CA PHE A 28 20.92 -28.24 -5.58
C PHE A 28 22.11 -28.11 -4.61
N GLY A 29 22.62 -29.23 -4.09
CA GLY A 29 23.79 -29.24 -3.22
C GLY A 29 25.06 -28.79 -3.93
N ASP A 30 25.25 -29.20 -5.17
CA ASP A 30 26.39 -28.80 -6.00
C ASP A 30 26.32 -27.32 -6.37
N ILE A 31 25.14 -26.87 -6.81
CA ILE A 31 24.89 -25.46 -7.09
C ILE A 31 25.14 -24.61 -5.83
N SER A 32 24.70 -25.07 -4.66
CA SER A 32 24.88 -24.32 -3.41
C SER A 32 26.35 -24.19 -3.02
N ARG A 33 27.15 -25.24 -3.20
CA ARG A 33 28.61 -25.17 -2.98
C ARG A 33 29.29 -24.21 -3.93
N ILE A 34 28.97 -24.28 -5.22
CA ILE A 34 29.56 -23.40 -6.24
C ILE A 34 29.27 -21.95 -5.92
N VAL A 35 28.00 -21.62 -5.67
CA VAL A 35 27.57 -20.25 -5.36
C VAL A 35 28.15 -19.75 -4.04
N ALA A 36 28.29 -20.60 -3.02
CA ALA A 36 28.97 -20.23 -1.78
C ALA A 36 30.44 -19.86 -2.03
N GLY A 37 31.18 -20.66 -2.81
CA GLY A 37 32.56 -20.36 -3.17
C GLY A 37 32.71 -19.06 -3.99
N GLU A 38 31.80 -18.81 -4.93
CA GLU A 38 31.76 -17.54 -5.67
C GLU A 38 31.51 -16.35 -4.75
N TRP A 39 30.57 -16.47 -3.81
CA TRP A 39 30.31 -15.41 -2.83
C TRP A 39 31.54 -15.12 -1.97
N ASP A 40 32.23 -16.16 -1.50
CA ASP A 40 33.43 -16.00 -0.68
C ASP A 40 34.55 -15.30 -1.45
N SER A 41 34.62 -15.55 -2.75
CA SER A 41 35.59 -14.94 -3.68
C SER A 41 35.29 -13.49 -4.05
N LEU A 42 34.05 -13.00 -3.84
CA LEU A 42 33.71 -11.60 -4.12
C LEU A 42 34.46 -10.62 -3.23
N GLY A 43 34.86 -9.48 -3.82
CA GLY A 43 35.49 -8.38 -3.10
C GLY A 43 34.55 -7.68 -2.11
N LYS A 44 35.14 -6.94 -1.16
CA LYS A 44 34.37 -6.14 -0.18
C LYS A 44 33.42 -5.15 -0.85
N GLU A 45 33.84 -4.55 -1.96
CA GLU A 45 33.06 -3.56 -2.70
C GLU A 45 31.83 -4.18 -3.39
N GLU A 46 31.99 -5.35 -3.99
CA GLU A 46 30.89 -6.09 -4.63
C GLU A 46 29.87 -6.57 -3.59
N LYS A 47 30.34 -7.15 -2.47
CA LYS A 47 29.49 -7.51 -1.33
C LYS A 47 28.72 -6.29 -0.81
N ALA A 48 29.37 -5.13 -0.71
CA ALA A 48 28.73 -3.88 -0.31
C ALA A 48 27.69 -3.39 -1.33
N ALA A 49 27.92 -3.57 -2.64
CA ALA A 49 26.94 -3.26 -3.67
C ALA A 49 25.67 -4.11 -3.54
N TYR A 50 25.81 -5.42 -3.27
CA TYR A 50 24.65 -6.29 -3.00
C TYR A 50 23.90 -5.87 -1.75
N LYS A 51 24.60 -5.45 -0.69
CA LYS A 51 23.97 -4.91 0.52
C LYS A 51 23.16 -3.64 0.19
N ARG A 52 23.74 -2.67 -0.53
CA ARG A 52 23.03 -1.45 -0.94
C ARG A 52 21.78 -1.73 -1.79
N ARG A 53 21.89 -2.64 -2.77
CA ARG A 53 20.74 -3.07 -3.60
C ARG A 53 19.65 -3.71 -2.75
N THR A 54 20.03 -4.56 -1.80
CA THR A 54 19.10 -5.24 -0.89
C THR A 54 18.38 -4.25 0.02
N ASP A 55 19.11 -3.29 0.59
CA ASP A 55 18.56 -2.25 1.46
C ASP A 55 17.58 -1.35 0.69
N HIS A 56 17.93 -0.97 -0.54
CA HIS A 56 17.07 -0.20 -1.43
C HIS A 56 15.76 -0.95 -1.75
N LEU A 57 15.87 -2.22 -2.15
CA LEU A 57 14.70 -3.05 -2.47
C LEU A 57 13.79 -3.23 -1.24
N ARG A 58 14.39 -3.43 -0.05
CA ARG A 58 13.66 -3.51 1.22
C ARG A 58 12.91 -2.22 1.52
N LYS A 59 13.55 -1.07 1.33
CA LYS A 59 12.93 0.24 1.53
C LYS A 59 11.75 0.42 0.57
N MET A 60 11.93 0.12 -0.71
CA MET A 60 10.85 0.20 -1.70
C MET A 60 9.67 -0.73 -1.38
N GLN A 61 9.93 -1.97 -0.94
CA GLN A 61 8.84 -2.89 -0.56
C GLN A 61 8.01 -2.36 0.61
N ILE A 62 8.66 -1.77 1.61
CA ILE A 62 7.98 -1.13 2.75
C ILE A 62 7.17 0.06 2.25
N GLU A 63 7.75 0.91 1.41
CA GLU A 63 7.11 2.09 0.85
C GLU A 63 5.86 1.73 0.03
N LEU A 64 5.93 0.73 -0.84
CA LEU A 64 4.79 0.25 -1.61
C LEU A 64 3.68 -0.31 -0.71
N ALA A 65 4.04 -1.05 0.34
CA ALA A 65 3.08 -1.58 1.30
C ALA A 65 2.38 -0.46 2.09
N VAL A 66 3.12 0.61 2.45
CA VAL A 66 2.56 1.81 3.08
C VAL A 66 1.66 2.54 2.10
N LYS A 67 2.11 2.78 0.86
CA LYS A 67 1.32 3.45 -0.18
C LYS A 67 -0.01 2.75 -0.42
N GLY A 68 0.00 1.42 -0.59
CA GLY A 68 -1.23 0.65 -0.77
C GLY A 68 -2.16 0.67 0.46
N ARG A 69 -1.61 0.81 1.68
CA ARG A 69 -2.41 0.98 2.90
C ARG A 69 -3.02 2.38 2.97
N VAL A 70 -2.22 3.43 2.73
CA VAL A 70 -2.67 4.83 2.73
C VAL A 70 -3.74 5.04 1.68
N GLU A 71 -3.56 4.52 0.46
CA GLU A 71 -4.54 4.62 -0.61
C GLU A 71 -5.90 4.03 -0.21
N ARG A 72 -5.92 2.85 0.42
CA ARG A 72 -7.16 2.26 0.95
C ARG A 72 -7.81 3.11 2.03
N ILE A 73 -7.01 3.64 2.96
CA ILE A 73 -7.53 4.50 4.04
C ILE A 73 -8.12 5.78 3.45
N CYS A 74 -7.40 6.46 2.54
CA CYS A 74 -7.87 7.68 1.90
C CYS A 74 -9.17 7.46 1.10
N LYS A 75 -9.28 6.35 0.36
CA LYS A 75 -10.51 6.00 -0.37
C LYS A 75 -11.69 5.78 0.57
N ASN A 76 -11.51 5.02 1.65
CA ASN A 76 -12.55 4.76 2.64
C ASN A 76 -12.96 6.04 3.39
N VAL A 77 -12.04 6.96 3.63
CA VAL A 77 -12.34 8.27 4.24
C VAL A 77 -13.17 9.13 3.28
N THR A 78 -12.85 9.16 1.99
CA THR A 78 -13.66 9.91 1.02
C THR A 78 -15.06 9.34 0.81
N GLU A 79 -15.23 8.02 0.89
CA GLU A 79 -16.54 7.36 0.82
C GLU A 79 -17.36 7.63 2.09
N GLY A 80 -16.76 7.50 3.28
CA GLY A 80 -17.41 7.82 4.55
C GLY A 80 -17.76 9.31 4.72
N MET A 81 -16.98 10.22 4.14
CA MET A 81 -17.29 11.67 4.12
C MET A 81 -18.45 12.01 3.18
N ASN A 82 -18.67 11.23 2.12
CA ASN A 82 -19.80 11.40 1.20
C ASN A 82 -21.11 10.84 1.80
N GLU A 83 -21.04 9.74 2.56
CA GLU A 83 -22.17 9.21 3.35
C GLU A 83 -22.58 10.16 4.49
N ALA A 84 -21.61 10.71 5.24
CA ALA A 84 -21.90 11.66 6.32
C ALA A 84 -22.53 12.98 5.82
N LYS A 85 -22.17 13.45 4.62
CA LYS A 85 -22.81 14.62 4.00
C LYS A 85 -24.24 14.34 3.54
N PHE A 86 -24.57 13.11 3.15
CA PHE A 86 -25.92 12.75 2.73
C PHE A 86 -26.89 12.73 3.93
N GLU A 87 -26.45 12.25 5.09
CA GLU A 87 -27.25 12.29 6.32
C GLU A 87 -27.42 13.71 6.89
N GLU A 88 -26.38 14.55 6.86
CA GLU A 88 -26.49 15.95 7.31
C GLU A 88 -27.44 16.77 6.42
N THR A 89 -27.47 16.46 5.11
CA THR A 89 -28.38 17.12 4.15
C THR A 89 -29.83 16.64 4.31
N GLN A 90 -30.04 15.36 4.64
CA GLN A 90 -31.36 14.81 4.96
C GLN A 90 -31.94 15.44 6.23
N MET A 91 -31.13 15.63 7.29
CA MET A 91 -31.59 16.20 8.55
C MET A 91 -32.01 17.67 8.42
N LYS A 92 -31.30 18.46 7.59
CA LYS A 92 -31.67 19.85 7.28
C LYS A 92 -32.94 19.96 6.44
N ARG A 93 -33.23 19.00 5.56
CA ARG A 93 -34.49 18.97 4.76
C ARG A 93 -35.71 18.54 5.57
N CYS A 94 -35.56 17.68 6.58
CA CYS A 94 -36.65 17.36 7.50
C CYS A 94 -36.94 18.49 8.50
N ALA A 95 -35.93 19.26 8.91
CA ALA A 95 -36.13 20.42 9.80
C ALA A 95 -36.89 21.58 9.14
N SER A 96 -36.67 21.84 7.84
CA SER A 96 -37.37 22.92 7.12
C SER A 96 -38.86 22.64 6.90
N ALA A 97 -39.27 21.36 6.80
CA ALA A 97 -40.67 20.98 6.65
C ALA A 97 -41.54 21.23 7.90
N LEU A 98 -40.92 21.47 9.07
CA LEU A 98 -41.64 21.80 10.32
C LEU A 98 -41.86 23.30 10.53
N VAL A 99 -41.13 24.17 9.83
CA VAL A 99 -41.25 25.64 9.99
C VAL A 99 -42.33 26.23 9.06
N ASP A 100 -42.64 25.57 7.93
CA ASP A 100 -43.65 26.07 6.97
C ASP A 100 -45.10 25.96 7.46
N ARG A 101 -45.39 25.25 8.55
CA ARG A 101 -46.75 25.21 9.12
C ARG A 101 -47.09 26.48 9.93
N GLN A 102 -46.10 27.29 10.32
CA GLN A 102 -46.33 28.44 11.20
C GLN A 102 -46.47 29.77 10.43
N VAL A 103 -46.06 29.84 9.16
CA VAL A 103 -46.17 31.08 8.36
C VAL A 103 -47.58 31.26 7.75
N CYS A 104 -48.33 30.19 7.50
CA CYS A 104 -49.71 30.27 6.98
C CYS A 104 -50.81 30.65 8.00
N LYS A 105 -50.48 30.92 9.28
CA LYS A 105 -51.46 31.43 10.25
C LYS A 105 -51.41 32.95 10.47
N ASN A 106 -50.39 33.64 9.99
CA ASN A 106 -50.20 35.09 10.24
C ASN A 106 -50.51 36.00 9.05
N LYS A 107 -51.36 35.56 8.11
CA LYS A 107 -51.91 36.42 7.04
C LYS A 107 -53.45 36.49 7.01
N PHE A 108 -54.09 36.26 8.16
CA PHE A 108 -55.55 36.38 8.32
C PHE A 108 -55.92 37.24 9.55
N HIS A 109 -55.24 38.38 9.74
CA HIS A 109 -55.63 39.40 10.74
C HIS A 109 -55.17 40.82 10.36
N SER A 110 -55.39 41.22 9.10
CA SER A 110 -55.32 42.64 8.72
C SER A 110 -56.14 42.89 7.45
N LEU A 111 -57.46 42.77 7.57
CA LEU A 111 -58.47 43.30 6.64
C LEU A 111 -59.86 43.08 7.27
N LYS A 112 -60.12 43.85 8.33
CA LYS A 112 -61.45 44.28 8.78
C LYS A 112 -61.30 45.67 9.36
N MET A 113 -61.42 46.66 8.49
CA MET A 113 -62.19 47.89 8.70
C MET A 113 -62.95 48.10 7.39
#